data_AF-A0A1I5VN05-F1
#
_entry.id   AF-A0A1I5VN05-F1
#
_cell.length_a   1.000
_cell.length_b   1.000
_cell.length_c   1.000
_cell.angle_alpha   90.00
_cell.angle_beta   90.00
_cell.angle_gamma   90.00
#
_symmetry.space_group_name_H-M   'P 1'
#
loop_
_entity.id
_entity.type
_entity.pdbx_description
1 polymer ?
#
loop_
_entity_poly.entity_id
_entity_poly.type
_entity_poly.pdbx_seq_one_letter_code
_entity_poly.pdbx_strand_id
1 'polypeptide(L)'
;MYGIFMECWVALKLYGGNGVLLLMFLAAAIYIVASEKDIKKKIVLGILPLVILAGFLFPVTKIVYVALFDDGSDTYYRILWLIPMYVVIGYGACKAVMNFKKDAVRRGMLALILLIIAVTGSFVYANQYMSKAENLYHIPQNVIDICDVIAPEDGEPRVRAAFPSELVHFVRQYNTDILMPYGREMVVTQWDYYNAVYEVMEKPETIDATALLEATRQTKCRYIVLSDSRQIDQSLEELGLNVIANIDGYTVYEDEEVSG
;
A
#
# COMPACT_ATOMS: atom_id res chain seq x y z
N MET A 1 14.55 8.89 20.78
CA MET A 1 13.86 7.62 21.04
C MET A 1 12.77 7.84 22.08
N TYR A 2 11.52 7.55 21.75
CA TYR A 2 10.46 7.48 22.75
C TYR A 2 10.57 6.15 23.52
N GLY A 3 9.92 6.01 24.68
CA GLY A 3 9.80 4.71 25.35
C GLY A 3 8.91 3.73 24.56
N ILE A 4 9.10 2.42 24.76
CA ILE A 4 8.38 1.33 24.05
C ILE A 4 6.86 1.54 24.02
N PHE A 5 6.27 1.98 25.14
CA PHE A 5 4.84 2.30 25.21
C PHE A 5 4.41 3.38 24.21
N MET A 6 5.21 4.44 24.07
CA MET A 6 4.91 5.54 23.16
C MET A 6 5.00 5.10 21.70
N GLU A 7 5.90 4.18 21.37
CA GLU A 7 5.94 3.58 20.04
C GLU A 7 4.66 2.78 19.74
N CYS A 8 4.20 1.97 20.69
CA CYS A 8 2.91 1.28 20.56
C CYS A 8 1.76 2.27 20.44
N TRP A 9 1.77 3.36 21.21
CA TRP A 9 0.74 4.39 21.15
C TRP A 9 0.69 5.10 19.79
N VAL A 10 1.85 5.43 19.22
CA VAL A 10 1.94 6.02 17.87
C VAL A 10 1.41 5.04 16.82
N ALA A 11 1.79 3.76 16.90
CA ALA A 11 1.27 2.74 15.99
C ALA A 11 -0.26 2.57 16.12
N LEU A 12 -0.80 2.63 17.35
CA LEU A 12 -2.25 2.57 17.58
C LEU A 12 -2.98 3.79 16.99
N LYS A 13 -2.40 5.00 17.10
CA LYS A 13 -2.96 6.20 16.49
C LYS A 13 -3.03 6.07 14.96
N LEU A 14 -1.96 5.58 14.33
CA LEU A 14 -1.94 5.34 12.89
C LEU A 14 -3.00 4.30 12.49
N TYR A 15 -3.13 3.21 13.26
CA TYR A 15 -4.15 2.19 13.02
C TYR A 15 -5.59 2.72 13.18
N GLY A 16 -5.83 3.59 14.17
CA GLY A 16 -7.15 4.17 14.44
C GLY A 16 -7.53 5.34 13.54
N GLY A 17 -6.64 5.81 12.66
CA GLY A 17 -6.88 6.94 11.76
C GLY A 17 -7.29 8.22 12.50
N ASN A 18 -8.51 8.71 12.24
CA ASN A 18 -9.07 9.89 12.91
C ASN A 18 -9.45 9.67 14.39
N GLY A 19 -9.25 8.46 14.93
CA GLY A 19 -9.51 8.10 16.32
C GLY A 19 -10.99 7.84 16.64
N VAL A 20 -11.93 8.33 15.83
CA VAL A 20 -13.36 8.10 16.05
C VAL A 20 -13.70 6.63 15.89
N LEU A 21 -13.11 5.96 14.90
CA LEU A 21 -13.28 4.53 14.70
C LEU A 21 -12.83 3.72 15.94
N LEU A 22 -11.71 4.11 16.55
CA LEU A 22 -11.20 3.48 17.76
C LEU A 22 -12.13 3.71 18.97
N LEU A 23 -12.71 4.91 19.09
CA LEU A 23 -13.71 5.22 20.13
C LEU A 23 -15.00 4.41 19.94
N MET A 24 -15.51 4.31 18.72
CA MET A 24 -16.68 3.49 18.40
C MET A 24 -16.42 2.01 18.71
N PHE A 25 -15.24 1.53 18.37
CA PHE A 25 -14.80 0.18 18.72
C PHE A 25 -14.78 -0.06 20.23
N LEU A 26 -14.14 0.81 21.00
CA LEU A 26 -14.07 0.69 22.46
C LEU A 26 -15.46 0.71 23.09
N ALA A 27 -16.32 1.65 22.67
CA ALA A 27 -17.69 1.76 23.15
C ALA A 27 -18.49 0.49 22.83
N ALA A 28 -18.39 -0.04 21.61
CA ALA A 28 -19.06 -1.26 21.19
C ALA A 28 -18.56 -2.49 21.96
N ALA A 29 -17.25 -2.66 22.09
CA ALA A 29 -16.64 -3.78 22.79
C ALA A 29 -17.04 -3.80 24.27
N ILE A 30 -16.95 -2.65 24.97
CA ILE A 30 -17.36 -2.50 26.37
C ILE A 30 -18.85 -2.78 26.53
N TYR A 31 -19.68 -2.25 25.62
CA TYR A 31 -21.12 -2.50 25.62
C TYR A 31 -21.45 -3.98 25.42
N ILE A 32 -20.75 -4.69 24.53
CA ILE A 32 -20.90 -6.13 24.33
C ILE A 32 -20.52 -6.88 25.61
N VAL A 33 -19.41 -6.53 26.26
CA VAL A 33 -19.01 -7.15 27.53
C VAL A 33 -20.08 -6.95 28.61
N ALA A 34 -20.69 -5.77 28.70
CA ALA A 34 -21.72 -5.49 29.68
C ALA A 34 -23.08 -6.16 29.38
N SER A 35 -23.46 -6.23 28.09
CA SER A 35 -24.83 -6.61 27.69
C SER A 35 -24.95 -8.04 27.14
N GLU A 36 -23.86 -8.71 26.77
CA GLU A 36 -23.87 -10.04 26.18
C GLU A 36 -24.02 -11.16 27.21
N LYS A 37 -25.04 -12.00 26.96
CA LYS A 37 -25.38 -13.17 27.78
C LYS A 37 -24.71 -14.42 27.23
N ASP A 38 -24.56 -14.50 25.91
CA ASP A 38 -23.82 -15.59 25.28
C ASP A 38 -22.32 -15.42 25.54
N ILE A 39 -21.76 -16.28 26.38
CA ILE A 39 -20.35 -16.20 26.78
C ILE A 39 -19.40 -16.29 25.59
N LYS A 40 -19.73 -17.06 24.54
CA LYS A 40 -18.87 -17.21 23.36
C LYS A 40 -18.79 -15.90 22.60
N LYS A 41 -19.95 -15.27 22.32
CA LYS A 41 -20.01 -13.98 21.62
C LYS A 41 -19.37 -12.87 22.45
N LYS A 42 -19.59 -12.88 23.77
CA LYS A 42 -18.98 -11.96 24.72
C LYS A 42 -17.45 -12.03 24.69
N ILE A 43 -16.90 -13.24 24.68
CA ILE A 43 -15.45 -13.45 24.61
C ILE A 43 -14.93 -12.97 23.26
N VAL A 44 -15.49 -13.46 22.15
CA VAL A 44 -14.94 -13.22 20.79
C VAL A 44 -15.07 -11.76 20.34
N LEU A 45 -16.19 -11.09 20.65
CA LEU A 45 -16.49 -9.74 20.15
C LEU A 45 -16.30 -8.63 21.18
N GLY A 46 -16.12 -8.97 22.46
CA GLY A 46 -15.96 -8.00 23.54
C GLY A 46 -14.60 -8.13 24.22
N ILE A 47 -14.38 -9.24 24.91
CA ILE A 47 -13.21 -9.43 25.79
C ILE A 47 -11.92 -9.57 24.98
N LEU A 48 -11.86 -10.51 24.03
CA LEU A 48 -10.66 -10.81 23.26
C LEU A 48 -10.14 -9.58 22.48
N PRO A 49 -10.96 -8.80 21.76
CA PRO A 49 -10.51 -7.58 21.11
C PRO A 49 -9.90 -6.55 22.08
N LEU A 50 -10.49 -6.39 23.27
CA LEU A 50 -9.96 -5.49 24.31
C LEU A 50 -8.65 -6.01 24.91
N VAL A 51 -8.54 -7.32 25.12
CA VAL A 51 -7.30 -7.97 25.60
C VAL A 51 -6.19 -7.83 24.59
N ILE A 52 -6.46 -8.01 23.30
CA ILE A 52 -5.46 -7.80 22.23
C ILE A 52 -4.99 -6.34 22.23
N LEU A 53 -5.92 -5.38 22.31
CA LEU A 53 -5.58 -3.96 22.37
C LEU A 53 -4.73 -3.60 23.61
N ALA A 54 -5.11 -4.11 24.78
CA ALA A 54 -4.36 -3.90 26.02
C ALA A 54 -2.98 -4.56 25.96
N GLY A 55 -2.91 -5.79 25.44
CA GLY A 55 -1.68 -6.54 25.23
C GLY A 55 -0.73 -5.86 24.24
N PHE A 56 -1.27 -5.21 23.21
CA PHE A 56 -0.50 -4.42 22.24
C PHE A 56 0.15 -3.18 22.87
N LEU A 57 -0.55 -2.51 23.78
CA LEU A 57 0.00 -1.37 24.52
C LEU A 57 0.96 -1.79 25.63
N PHE A 58 0.99 -3.09 25.98
CA PHE A 58 1.85 -3.59 27.05
C PHE A 58 3.29 -3.80 26.54
N PRO A 59 4.31 -3.09 27.08
CA PRO A 59 5.68 -3.11 26.54
C PRO A 59 6.30 -4.51 26.47
N VAL A 60 5.99 -5.39 27.43
CA VAL A 60 6.52 -6.76 27.48
C VAL A 60 6.08 -7.57 26.26
N THR A 61 4.84 -7.39 25.80
CA THR A 61 4.34 -8.08 24.60
C THR A 61 5.16 -7.70 23.38
N LYS A 62 5.54 -6.42 23.24
CA LYS A 62 6.42 -5.96 22.16
C LYS A 62 7.81 -6.56 22.26
N ILE A 63 8.42 -6.56 23.45
CA ILE A 63 9.74 -7.15 23.67
C ILE A 63 9.76 -8.63 23.28
N VAL A 64 8.76 -9.39 23.74
CA VAL A 64 8.66 -10.83 23.43
C VAL A 64 8.44 -11.06 21.94
N TYR A 65 7.57 -10.27 21.29
CA TYR A 65 7.34 -10.38 19.86
C TYR A 65 8.61 -10.10 19.05
N VAL A 66 9.31 -9.01 19.36
CA VAL A 66 10.57 -8.65 18.68
C VAL A 66 11.65 -9.71 18.89
N ALA A 67 11.69 -10.36 20.06
CA ALA A 67 12.65 -11.42 20.33
C ALA A 67 12.36 -12.74 19.58
N LEU A 68 11.12 -12.95 19.13
CA LEU A 68 10.68 -14.20 18.47
C LEU A 68 10.67 -14.11 16.94
N PHE A 69 10.71 -12.91 16.35
CA PHE A 69 10.58 -12.69 14.91
C PHE A 69 11.71 -11.80 14.40
N ASP A 70 12.39 -12.24 13.34
CA ASP A 70 13.54 -11.52 12.76
C ASP A 70 13.17 -10.08 12.32
N ASP A 71 11.99 -9.88 11.72
CA ASP A 71 11.43 -8.57 11.37
C ASP A 71 10.42 -8.04 12.42
N GLY A 72 10.59 -8.44 13.68
CA GLY A 72 9.59 -8.21 14.73
C GLY A 72 9.33 -6.74 15.04
N SER A 73 10.33 -5.87 14.90
CA SER A 73 10.19 -4.42 15.15
C SER A 73 9.21 -3.76 14.16
N ASP A 74 9.32 -4.15 12.89
CA ASP A 74 8.63 -3.51 11.77
C ASP A 74 7.26 -4.12 11.52
N THR A 75 6.96 -5.25 12.17
CA THR A 75 5.72 -5.99 11.95
C THR A 75 4.84 -6.08 13.19
N TYR A 76 5.28 -5.57 14.34
CA TYR A 76 4.52 -5.64 15.60
C TYR A 76 3.10 -5.06 15.50
N TYR A 77 2.90 -4.01 14.71
CA TYR A 77 1.58 -3.40 14.50
C TYR A 77 0.55 -4.37 13.90
N ARG A 78 0.99 -5.47 13.24
CA ARG A 78 0.11 -6.48 12.65
C ARG A 78 -0.73 -7.22 13.70
N ILE A 79 -0.34 -7.21 14.97
CA ILE A 79 -1.19 -7.74 16.07
C ILE A 79 -2.56 -7.03 16.09
N LEU A 80 -2.62 -5.75 15.75
CA LEU A 80 -3.87 -5.00 15.66
C LEU A 80 -4.81 -5.54 14.57
N TRP A 81 -4.30 -6.24 13.56
CA TRP A 81 -5.13 -6.86 12.51
C TRP A 81 -5.95 -8.05 13.02
N LEU A 82 -5.61 -8.60 14.18
CA LEU A 82 -6.41 -9.63 14.84
C LEU A 82 -7.70 -9.07 15.45
N ILE A 83 -7.82 -7.74 15.57
CA ILE A 83 -9.01 -7.08 16.11
C ILE A 83 -10.07 -7.00 15.00
N PRO A 84 -11.23 -7.69 15.12
CA PRO A 84 -12.29 -7.63 14.12
C PRO A 84 -13.14 -6.36 14.31
N MET A 85 -12.51 -5.18 14.18
CA MET A 85 -13.04 -3.89 14.61
C MET A 85 -14.44 -3.59 14.06
N TYR A 86 -14.60 -3.71 12.74
CA TYR A 86 -15.87 -3.42 12.07
C TYR A 86 -16.99 -4.39 12.49
N VAL A 87 -16.66 -5.66 12.73
CA VAL A 87 -17.63 -6.66 13.19
C VAL A 87 -18.08 -6.36 14.61
N VAL A 88 -17.17 -5.94 15.49
CA VAL A 88 -17.47 -5.53 16.86
C VAL A 88 -18.38 -4.30 16.88
N ILE A 89 -18.06 -3.27 16.08
CA ILE A 89 -18.88 -2.06 15.96
C ILE A 89 -20.27 -2.42 15.42
N GLY A 90 -20.35 -3.17 14.33
CA GLY A 90 -21.62 -3.56 13.71
C GLY A 90 -22.49 -4.40 14.64
N TYR A 91 -21.91 -5.39 15.32
CA TYR A 91 -22.63 -6.23 16.28
C TYR A 91 -23.12 -5.41 17.48
N GLY A 92 -22.25 -4.58 18.07
CA GLY A 92 -22.60 -3.71 19.19
C GLY A 92 -23.73 -2.74 18.85
N ALA A 93 -23.65 -2.11 17.67
CA ALA A 93 -24.67 -1.22 17.15
C ALA A 93 -26.01 -1.94 16.94
N CYS A 94 -26.03 -3.06 16.22
CA CYS A 94 -27.25 -3.86 15.99
C CYS A 94 -27.87 -4.28 17.32
N LYS A 95 -27.06 -4.73 18.28
CA LYS A 95 -27.55 -5.12 19.59
C LYS A 95 -28.14 -3.95 20.38
N ALA A 96 -27.50 -2.78 20.35
CA ALA A 96 -28.04 -1.57 21.00
C ALA A 96 -29.40 -1.18 20.42
N VAL A 97 -29.53 -1.23 19.09
CA VAL A 97 -30.76 -0.95 18.35
C VAL A 97 -31.86 -1.97 18.73
N MET A 98 -31.53 -3.25 18.82
CA MET A 98 -32.49 -4.33 19.11
C MET A 98 -32.95 -4.37 20.58
N ASN A 99 -32.26 -3.70 21.50
CA ASN A 99 -32.69 -3.60 22.90
C ASN A 99 -33.87 -2.64 23.09
N PHE A 100 -34.19 -1.78 22.12
CA PHE A 100 -35.35 -0.91 22.19
C PHE A 100 -36.63 -1.64 21.78
N LYS A 101 -37.64 -1.61 22.66
CA LYS A 101 -38.94 -2.27 22.42
C LYS A 101 -39.83 -1.57 21.37
N LYS A 102 -39.63 -0.27 21.16
CA LYS A 102 -40.47 0.55 20.26
C LYS A 102 -39.82 0.66 18.87
N ASP A 103 -40.57 0.28 17.83
CA ASP A 103 -40.08 0.29 16.44
C ASP A 103 -39.70 1.67 15.92
N ALA A 104 -40.40 2.71 16.35
CA ALA A 104 -40.06 4.08 16.01
C ALA A 104 -38.67 4.48 16.57
N VAL A 105 -38.40 4.13 17.84
CA VAL A 105 -37.12 4.42 18.51
C VAL A 105 -36.00 3.61 17.87
N ARG A 106 -36.27 2.35 17.53
CA ARG A 106 -35.32 1.46 16.85
C ARG A 106 -34.87 2.01 15.50
N ARG A 107 -35.82 2.46 14.67
CA ARG A 107 -35.53 3.10 13.37
C ARG A 107 -34.78 4.42 13.53
N GLY A 108 -35.18 5.25 14.49
CA GLY A 108 -34.47 6.50 14.79
C GLY A 108 -33.02 6.27 15.24
N MET A 109 -32.79 5.26 16.09
CA MET A 109 -31.45 4.90 16.54
C MET A 109 -30.57 4.35 15.42
N LEU A 110 -31.13 3.51 14.53
CA LEU A 110 -30.41 3.03 13.35
C LEU A 110 -30.01 4.19 12.44
N ALA A 111 -30.94 5.12 12.16
CA ALA A 111 -30.64 6.30 11.35
C ALA A 111 -29.53 7.17 11.98
N LEU A 112 -29.56 7.35 13.31
CA LEU A 112 -28.51 8.08 14.02
C LEU A 112 -27.13 7.40 13.91
N ILE A 113 -27.08 6.08 14.06
CA ILE A 113 -25.82 5.32 13.94
C ILE A 113 -25.26 5.43 12.52
N LEU A 114 -26.11 5.29 11.50
CA LEU A 114 -25.70 5.45 10.10
C LEU A 114 -25.20 6.86 9.81
N LEU A 115 -25.85 7.89 10.37
CA LEU A 115 -25.42 9.27 10.25
C LEU A 115 -24.04 9.50 10.92
N ILE A 116 -23.81 8.94 12.11
CA ILE A 116 -22.50 9.03 12.79
C ILE A 116 -21.42 8.42 11.91
N ILE A 117 -21.66 7.22 11.35
CA ILE A 117 -20.70 6.56 10.44
C ILE A 117 -20.45 7.43 9.20
N ALA A 118 -21.49 7.97 8.58
CA ALA A 118 -21.37 8.80 7.39
C ALA A 118 -20.57 10.11 7.65
N VAL A 119 -20.77 10.76 8.79
CA VAL A 119 -20.11 12.03 9.13
C VAL A 119 -18.66 11.82 9.60
N THR A 120 -18.39 10.69 10.25
CA THR A 120 -17.07 10.38 10.82
C THR A 120 -16.16 9.59 9.88
N GLY A 121 -16.72 8.99 8.83
CA GLY A 121 -15.97 8.32 7.78
C GLY A 121 -15.47 9.28 6.70
N SER A 122 -14.59 8.77 5.84
CA SER A 122 -14.19 9.43 4.60
C SER A 122 -14.74 8.67 3.39
N PHE A 123 -15.12 9.41 2.35
CA PHE A 123 -15.58 8.80 1.11
C PHE A 123 -14.37 8.32 0.30
N VAL A 124 -14.19 6.99 0.24
CA VAL A 124 -13.02 6.35 -0.39
C VAL A 124 -12.86 6.75 -1.86
N TYR A 125 -13.96 6.93 -2.60
CA TYR A 125 -13.91 7.27 -4.02
C TYR A 125 -13.59 8.75 -4.29
N ALA A 126 -13.52 9.61 -3.26
CA ALA A 126 -12.99 10.97 -3.41
C ALA A 126 -11.46 11.02 -3.20
N ASN A 127 -10.81 9.88 -3.00
CA ASN A 127 -9.37 9.81 -2.87
C ASN A 127 -8.70 10.15 -4.21
N GLN A 128 -7.64 10.98 -4.18
CA GLN A 128 -6.84 11.33 -5.34
C GLN A 128 -6.24 10.13 -6.09
N TYR A 129 -6.07 9.00 -5.39
CA TYR A 129 -5.58 7.75 -5.99
C TYR A 129 -6.69 6.86 -6.57
N MET A 130 -7.95 7.30 -6.53
CA MET A 130 -9.08 6.60 -7.15
C MET A 130 -9.43 7.29 -8.47
N SER A 131 -9.07 6.64 -9.58
CA SER A 131 -9.48 7.02 -10.92
C SER A 131 -10.55 6.07 -11.47
N LYS A 132 -11.29 6.52 -12.48
CA LYS A 132 -12.20 5.64 -13.22
C LYS A 132 -11.36 4.66 -14.04
N ALA A 133 -11.74 3.39 -14.03
CA ALA A 133 -11.09 2.36 -14.84
C ALA A 133 -11.11 2.72 -16.33
N GLU A 134 -9.95 2.67 -16.98
CA GLU A 134 -9.80 2.88 -18.42
C GLU A 134 -10.01 1.59 -19.21
N ASN A 135 -9.63 0.45 -18.62
CA ASN A 135 -9.70 -0.88 -19.21
C ASN A 135 -10.07 -1.95 -18.17
N LEU A 136 -10.21 -3.21 -18.61
CA LEU A 136 -10.59 -4.36 -17.78
C LEU A 136 -9.55 -4.69 -16.69
N TYR A 137 -8.28 -4.35 -16.93
CA TYR A 137 -7.18 -4.62 -16.01
C TYR A 137 -7.13 -3.64 -14.83
N HIS A 138 -7.85 -2.51 -14.93
CA HIS A 138 -7.74 -1.39 -13.97
C HIS A 138 -6.29 -0.87 -13.83
N ILE A 139 -5.52 -0.95 -14.92
CA ILE A 139 -4.15 -0.46 -15.04
C ILE A 139 -4.17 0.73 -16.01
N PRO A 140 -3.36 1.79 -15.79
CA PRO A 140 -3.25 2.89 -16.78
C PRO A 140 -2.94 2.35 -18.18
N GLN A 141 -3.67 2.81 -19.20
CA GLN A 141 -3.56 2.23 -20.54
C GLN A 141 -2.16 2.43 -21.14
N ASN A 142 -1.52 3.56 -20.86
CA ASN A 142 -0.14 3.83 -21.29
C ASN A 142 0.87 2.77 -20.80
N VAL A 143 0.71 2.23 -19.59
CA VAL A 143 1.59 1.16 -19.09
C VAL A 143 1.40 -0.13 -19.89
N ILE A 144 0.15 -0.47 -20.23
CA ILE A 144 -0.16 -1.65 -21.05
C ILE A 144 0.49 -1.51 -22.41
N ASP A 145 0.29 -0.37 -23.07
CA ASP A 145 0.82 -0.10 -24.40
C ASP A 145 2.36 -0.15 -24.43
N ILE A 146 3.02 0.41 -23.41
CA ILE A 146 4.49 0.32 -23.27
C ILE A 146 4.95 -1.13 -23.06
N CYS A 147 4.25 -1.88 -22.19
CA CYS A 147 4.59 -3.28 -21.93
C CYS A 147 4.42 -4.15 -23.17
N ASP A 148 3.36 -3.94 -23.95
CA ASP A 148 3.10 -4.70 -25.18
C ASP A 148 4.16 -4.42 -26.26
N VAL A 149 4.72 -3.21 -26.31
CA VAL A 149 5.82 -2.87 -27.21
C VAL A 149 7.12 -3.59 -26.86
N ILE A 150 7.43 -3.75 -25.57
CA ILE A 150 8.72 -4.31 -25.12
C ILE A 150 8.65 -5.80 -24.76
N ALA A 151 7.45 -6.37 -24.66
CA ALA A 151 7.25 -7.74 -24.25
C ALA A 151 7.98 -8.71 -25.20
N PRO A 152 8.69 -9.72 -24.66
CA PRO A 152 9.26 -10.76 -25.50
C PRO A 152 8.14 -11.58 -26.16
N GLU A 153 8.42 -12.12 -27.35
CA GLU A 153 7.53 -13.08 -27.99
C GLU A 153 7.41 -14.37 -27.15
N ASP A 154 6.32 -15.13 -27.35
CA ASP A 154 6.07 -16.38 -26.64
C ASP A 154 7.24 -17.36 -26.81
N GLY A 155 7.95 -17.64 -25.72
CA GLY A 155 9.08 -18.57 -25.68
C GLY A 155 10.46 -17.91 -25.74
N GLU A 156 10.54 -16.61 -25.97
CA GLU A 156 11.79 -15.85 -25.85
C GLU A 156 12.15 -15.58 -24.37
N PRO A 157 13.45 -15.36 -24.05
CA PRO A 157 13.87 -15.01 -22.70
C PRO A 157 13.21 -13.72 -22.20
N ARG A 158 13.01 -13.66 -20.88
CA ARG A 158 12.50 -12.45 -20.21
C ARG A 158 13.44 -11.27 -20.44
N VAL A 159 12.86 -10.15 -20.80
CA VAL A 159 13.60 -8.89 -20.96
C VAL A 159 13.66 -8.15 -19.63
N ARG A 160 14.61 -7.23 -19.50
CA ARG A 160 14.66 -6.31 -18.36
C ARG A 160 14.53 -4.87 -18.83
N ALA A 161 13.68 -4.11 -18.15
CA ALA A 161 13.38 -2.74 -18.48
C ALA A 161 13.37 -1.86 -17.22
N ALA A 162 13.97 -0.68 -17.31
CA ALA A 162 13.89 0.35 -16.27
C ALA A 162 12.64 1.20 -16.50
N PHE A 163 11.80 1.33 -15.48
CA PHE A 163 10.55 2.09 -15.52
C PHE A 163 10.52 3.16 -14.45
N PRO A 164 9.87 4.31 -14.71
CA PRO A 164 9.62 5.33 -13.70
C PRO A 164 8.93 4.72 -12.47
N SER A 165 9.28 5.20 -11.28
CA SER A 165 8.86 4.60 -10.01
C SER A 165 7.34 4.48 -9.87
N GLU A 166 6.58 5.40 -10.47
CA GLU A 166 5.13 5.41 -10.50
C GLU A 166 4.52 4.27 -11.34
N LEU A 167 5.24 3.70 -12.30
CA LEU A 167 4.76 2.65 -13.20
C LEU A 167 5.10 1.23 -12.73
N VAL A 168 6.11 1.08 -11.87
CA VAL A 168 6.66 -0.22 -11.42
C VAL A 168 5.59 -1.18 -10.88
N HIS A 169 4.59 -0.66 -10.15
CA HIS A 169 3.52 -1.50 -9.61
C HIS A 169 2.60 -2.07 -10.69
N PHE A 170 2.37 -1.31 -11.74
CA PHE A 170 1.48 -1.66 -12.84
C PHE A 170 2.13 -2.67 -13.79
N VAL A 171 3.40 -2.47 -14.14
CA VAL A 171 4.15 -3.40 -14.99
C VAL A 171 4.14 -4.81 -14.41
N ARG A 172 4.45 -4.95 -13.11
CA ARG A 172 4.41 -6.24 -12.38
C ARG A 172 3.04 -6.90 -12.36
N GLN A 173 1.96 -6.14 -12.39
CA GLN A 173 0.59 -6.67 -12.42
C GLN A 173 0.19 -7.13 -13.82
N TYR A 174 0.70 -6.45 -14.86
CA TYR A 174 0.32 -6.70 -16.24
C TYR A 174 1.12 -7.83 -16.89
N ASN A 175 2.47 -7.78 -16.84
CA ASN A 175 3.31 -8.73 -17.55
C ASN A 175 4.51 -9.19 -16.70
N THR A 176 4.63 -10.50 -16.47
CA THR A 176 5.69 -11.10 -15.64
C THR A 176 6.98 -11.40 -16.39
N ASP A 177 6.98 -11.27 -17.71
CA ASP A 177 8.15 -11.53 -18.56
C ASP A 177 9.02 -10.28 -18.77
N ILE A 178 8.59 -9.16 -18.19
CA ILE A 178 9.35 -7.93 -18.08
C ILE A 178 9.92 -7.83 -16.65
N LEU A 179 11.22 -8.07 -16.51
CA LEU A 179 11.97 -7.88 -15.28
C LEU A 179 12.28 -6.40 -15.08
N MET A 180 12.40 -5.95 -13.83
CA MET A 180 12.79 -4.58 -13.51
C MET A 180 14.01 -4.56 -12.58
N PRO A 181 14.93 -3.59 -12.74
CA PRO A 181 16.13 -3.47 -11.92
C PRO A 181 15.82 -3.09 -10.46
N TYR A 182 14.65 -2.54 -10.20
CA TYR A 182 14.11 -2.25 -8.88
C TYR A 182 12.59 -2.44 -8.87
N GLY A 183 12.05 -2.58 -7.66
CA GLY A 183 10.63 -2.76 -7.39
C GLY A 183 10.11 -1.79 -6.32
N ARG A 184 8.99 -2.20 -5.71
CA ARG A 184 8.33 -1.46 -4.62
C ARG A 184 9.27 -1.12 -3.47
N GLU A 185 10.25 -1.97 -3.22
CA GLU A 185 11.21 -1.82 -2.13
C GLU A 185 12.01 -0.51 -2.19
N MET A 186 12.23 0.02 -3.40
CA MET A 186 12.93 1.32 -3.58
C MET A 186 11.98 2.52 -3.43
N VAL A 187 10.69 2.34 -3.73
CA VAL A 187 9.67 3.40 -3.66
C VAL A 187 9.21 3.65 -2.22
N VAL A 188 9.38 2.68 -1.32
CA VAL A 188 9.05 2.82 0.10
C VAL A 188 10.18 3.56 0.82
N THR A 189 10.01 4.88 0.99
CA THR A 189 11.00 5.78 1.62
C THR A 189 11.51 5.34 2.99
N GLN A 190 10.75 4.49 3.71
CA GLN A 190 11.12 3.99 5.03
C GLN A 190 12.25 2.95 5.00
N TRP A 191 12.51 2.29 3.87
CA TRP A 191 13.48 1.19 3.78
C TRP A 191 14.90 1.65 3.39
N ASP A 192 15.01 2.82 2.75
CA ASP A 192 16.29 3.45 2.33
C ASP A 192 17.29 2.48 1.68
N TYR A 193 16.77 1.54 0.88
CA TYR A 193 17.61 0.63 0.11
C TYR A 193 18.35 1.40 -0.98
N TYR A 194 19.55 0.91 -1.32
CA TYR A 194 20.34 1.43 -2.42
C TYR A 194 20.12 0.58 -3.67
N ASN A 195 19.85 1.23 -4.81
CA ASN A 195 19.82 0.60 -6.13
C ASN A 195 20.36 1.58 -7.17
N ALA A 196 21.44 1.20 -7.84
CA ALA A 196 22.16 2.11 -8.75
C ALA A 196 21.27 2.72 -9.84
N VAL A 197 20.36 1.94 -10.44
CA VAL A 197 19.46 2.47 -11.48
C VAL A 197 18.47 3.45 -10.87
N TYR A 198 17.85 3.11 -9.74
CA TYR A 198 16.90 3.99 -9.05
C TYR A 198 17.54 5.31 -8.59
N GLU A 199 18.75 5.25 -8.02
CA GLU A 199 19.47 6.43 -7.54
C GLU A 199 19.70 7.46 -8.66
N VAL A 200 20.07 7.00 -9.86
CA VAL A 200 20.35 7.89 -10.98
C VAL A 200 19.06 8.31 -11.71
N MET A 201 18.11 7.39 -11.86
CA MET A 201 16.90 7.61 -12.65
C MET A 201 15.86 8.47 -11.92
N GLU A 202 15.67 8.29 -10.61
CA GLU A 202 14.54 8.86 -9.87
C GLU A 202 14.92 10.04 -8.98
N LYS A 203 16.02 9.94 -8.22
CA LYS A 203 16.38 10.92 -7.17
C LYS A 203 16.82 12.30 -7.67
N PRO A 204 17.66 12.44 -8.72
CA PRO A 204 18.13 13.75 -9.13
C PRO A 204 17.05 14.52 -9.91
N GLU A 205 17.14 15.85 -9.90
CA GLU A 205 16.29 16.73 -10.70
C GLU A 205 16.63 16.65 -12.19
N THR A 206 17.92 16.53 -12.51
CA THR A 206 18.45 16.27 -13.86
C THR A 206 19.21 14.96 -13.85
N ILE A 207 18.79 14.02 -14.69
CA ILE A 207 19.40 12.71 -14.84
C ILE A 207 20.75 12.87 -15.54
N ASP A 208 21.80 12.25 -15.00
CA ASP A 208 23.08 12.04 -15.69
C ASP A 208 22.90 10.85 -16.64
N ALA A 209 22.85 11.11 -17.94
CA ALA A 209 22.57 10.09 -18.94
C ALA A 209 23.65 9.01 -19.00
N THR A 210 24.91 9.38 -18.77
CA THR A 210 26.04 8.44 -18.82
C THR A 210 25.98 7.50 -17.62
N ALA A 211 25.75 8.03 -16.43
CA ALA A 211 25.59 7.24 -15.21
C ALA A 211 24.35 6.35 -15.28
N LEU A 212 23.24 6.83 -15.89
CA LEU A 212 22.04 6.04 -16.09
C LEU A 212 22.34 4.84 -16.99
N LEU A 213 22.99 5.09 -18.13
CA LEU A 213 23.35 4.05 -19.09
C LEU A 213 24.31 3.01 -18.49
N GLU A 214 25.29 3.46 -17.70
CA GLU A 214 26.20 2.54 -17.01
C GLU A 214 25.42 1.63 -16.03
N ALA A 215 24.52 2.21 -15.22
CA ALA A 215 23.73 1.47 -14.24
C ALA A 215 22.75 0.47 -14.91
N THR A 216 22.11 0.87 -16.01
CA THR A 216 21.18 -0.01 -16.75
C THR A 216 21.93 -1.14 -17.44
N ARG A 217 23.11 -0.89 -18.03
CA ARG A 217 23.97 -1.94 -18.62
C ARG A 217 24.49 -2.92 -17.58
N GLN A 218 24.95 -2.45 -16.42
CA GLN A 218 25.38 -3.32 -15.30
C GLN A 218 24.26 -4.25 -14.83
N THR A 219 23.02 -3.75 -14.86
CA THR A 219 21.84 -4.54 -14.51
C THR A 219 21.24 -5.30 -15.70
N LYS A 220 21.85 -5.25 -16.89
CA LYS A 220 21.33 -5.88 -18.12
C LYS A 220 19.91 -5.45 -18.47
N CYS A 221 19.58 -4.17 -18.24
CA CYS A 221 18.34 -3.57 -18.72
C CYS A 221 18.49 -3.24 -20.21
N ARG A 222 17.70 -3.90 -21.05
CA ARG A 222 17.64 -3.65 -22.49
C ARG A 222 16.82 -2.42 -22.81
N TYR A 223 15.77 -2.15 -22.03
CA TYR A 223 14.89 -1.00 -22.27
C TYR A 223 14.97 0.00 -21.12
N ILE A 224 14.84 1.29 -21.47
CA ILE A 224 14.72 2.39 -20.52
C ILE A 224 13.47 3.18 -20.89
N VAL A 225 12.55 3.32 -19.96
CA VAL A 225 11.34 4.13 -20.13
C VAL A 225 11.50 5.40 -19.30
N LEU A 226 11.39 6.57 -19.94
CA LEU A 226 11.47 7.87 -19.27
C LEU A 226 10.24 8.70 -19.57
N SER A 227 9.74 9.41 -18.56
CA SER A 227 8.74 10.44 -18.81
C SER A 227 9.37 11.60 -19.58
N ASP A 228 8.66 12.11 -20.59
CA ASP A 228 9.06 13.25 -21.41
C ASP A 228 9.23 14.54 -20.59
N SER A 229 8.72 14.56 -19.35
CA SER A 229 8.86 15.67 -18.42
C SER A 229 10.19 15.67 -17.63
N ARG A 230 10.93 14.57 -17.61
CA ARG A 230 12.20 14.45 -16.88
C ARG A 230 13.31 15.22 -17.59
N GLN A 231 14.12 15.94 -16.82
CA GLN A 231 15.33 16.58 -17.35
C GLN A 231 16.46 15.56 -17.39
N ILE A 232 17.19 15.52 -18.50
CA ILE A 232 18.38 14.70 -18.71
C ILE A 232 19.46 15.57 -19.35
N ASP A 233 20.71 15.43 -18.92
CA ASP A 233 21.81 16.32 -19.29
C ASP A 233 22.27 16.19 -20.75
N GLN A 234 22.07 15.03 -21.36
CA GLN A 234 22.31 14.74 -22.77
C GLN A 234 21.34 13.68 -23.30
N SER A 235 21.19 13.57 -24.63
CA SER A 235 20.28 12.59 -25.21
C SER A 235 20.83 11.17 -25.06
N LEU A 236 19.96 10.22 -24.71
CA LEU A 236 20.31 8.79 -24.75
C LEU A 236 20.57 8.31 -26.19
N GLU A 237 20.01 8.96 -27.20
CA GLU A 237 20.29 8.66 -28.61
C GLU A 237 21.74 8.99 -28.99
N GLU A 238 22.29 10.08 -28.43
CA GLU A 238 23.71 10.44 -28.62
C GLU A 238 24.66 9.44 -27.94
N LEU A 239 24.16 8.70 -26.95
CA LEU A 239 24.85 7.61 -26.30
C LEU A 239 24.63 6.23 -26.97
N GLY A 240 23.93 6.18 -28.10
CA GLY A 240 23.75 4.97 -28.91
C GLY A 240 22.48 4.18 -28.65
N LEU A 241 21.51 4.72 -27.90
CA LEU A 241 20.21 4.07 -27.71
C LEU A 241 19.25 4.45 -28.82
N ASN A 242 18.36 3.53 -29.17
CA ASN A 242 17.34 3.76 -30.18
C ASN A 242 15.99 4.06 -29.53
N VAL A 243 15.31 5.13 -29.98
CA VAL A 243 13.91 5.36 -29.59
C VAL A 243 13.02 4.42 -30.39
N ILE A 244 12.33 3.51 -29.71
CA ILE A 244 11.44 2.53 -30.36
C ILE A 244 9.96 2.92 -30.28
N ALA A 245 9.59 3.73 -29.28
CA ALA A 245 8.23 4.24 -29.13
C ALA A 245 8.20 5.52 -28.27
N ASN A 246 7.19 6.36 -28.52
CA ASN A 246 6.75 7.40 -27.60
C ASN A 246 5.25 7.21 -27.38
N ILE A 247 4.85 6.96 -26.12
CA ILE A 247 3.50 6.56 -25.74
C ILE A 247 3.08 7.43 -24.56
N ASP A 248 2.10 8.31 -24.82
CA ASP A 248 1.39 9.09 -23.80
C ASP A 248 2.32 9.80 -22.79
N GLY A 249 3.35 10.48 -23.29
CA GLY A 249 4.29 11.24 -22.46
C GLY A 249 5.44 10.41 -21.87
N TYR A 250 5.64 9.18 -22.35
CA TYR A 250 6.79 8.34 -22.04
C TYR A 250 7.52 7.92 -23.31
N THR A 251 8.84 8.13 -23.31
CA THR A 251 9.73 7.67 -24.38
C THR A 251 10.39 6.35 -23.99
N VAL A 252 10.35 5.37 -24.89
CA VAL A 252 10.92 4.03 -24.73
C VAL A 252 12.19 3.95 -25.56
N TYR A 253 13.31 3.76 -24.87
CA TYR A 253 14.64 3.59 -25.45
C TYR A 253 15.05 2.12 -25.39
N GLU A 254 15.72 1.65 -26.44
CA GLU A 254 16.33 0.33 -26.54
C GLU A 254 17.86 0.44 -26.61
N ASP A 255 18.55 -0.36 -25.81
CA ASP A 255 19.99 -0.53 -25.85
C ASP A 255 20.34 -1.87 -26.54
N GLU A 256 20.68 -1.81 -27.83
CA GLU A 256 21.04 -2.99 -28.62
C GLU A 256 22.33 -3.68 -28.15
N GLU A 257 23.17 -2.99 -27.35
CA GLU A 257 24.37 -3.58 -26.77
C GLU A 257 24.03 -4.60 -25.67
N VAL A 258 22.81 -4.57 -25.13
CA VAL A 258 22.34 -5.48 -24.08
C VAL A 258 21.50 -6.60 -24.70
N SER A 259 22.11 -7.77 -24.88
CA SER A 259 21.39 -8.99 -25.25
C SER A 259 20.55 -9.50 -24.08
N GLY A 260 19.27 -9.82 -24.34
CA GLY A 260 18.32 -10.39 -23.37
C GLY A 260 18.74 -11.74 -22.80
#